data_AF-A0A4V2B3E2-F1
#
_entry.id   AF-A0A4V2B3E2-F1
#
_cell.length_a   1.000
_cell.length_b   1.000
_cell.length_c   1.000
_cell.angle_alpha   90.00
_cell.angle_beta   90.00
_cell.angle_gamma   90.00
#
_symmetry.space_group_name_H-M   'P 1'
#
loop_
_entity.id
_entity.type
_entity.pdbx_description
1 polymer ?
#
loop_
_entity_poly.entity_id
_entity_poly.type
_entity_poly.pdbx_seq_one_letter_code
_entity_poly.pdbx_strand_id
1 'polypeptide(L)'
;MSDTILGTSTNYFKIRVSTLLPSRPTSFDVYIMINGRYVHYLRPGELLSHDKIGKLDKADIFYVPEPQRATYKRYIFEVLNSDQLDVKTKATLLRESSMTLAEEIFEQPEVDKALHESKELITNLIDFMEQEPDSMAHLISLSAHDFYTYNHSLDVGIYSLGLGQVAGYSKEDLVELGRGALFHDIGKRNVHVDIICKQGPLNDVEWAQMQKHPLYGLKILTEYGVSEAMKAMCFEHHESFLGNGYPQQLSGPEIHPMARIVAITDTYDALTTKRSYNEPMSPRDAVEFMSTKLKGKYDPDLLHAMNSVLFKMEKAS
;
A
#
# COMPACT_ATOMS: atom_id res chain seq x y z
N MET A 1 33.35 27.41 -32.46
CA MET A 1 32.61 26.15 -32.55
C MET A 1 32.88 25.34 -31.31
N SER A 2 31.87 25.25 -30.45
CA SER A 2 31.53 24.16 -29.51
C SER A 2 31.00 24.77 -28.21
N ASP A 3 29.75 25.26 -28.28
CA ASP A 3 28.94 25.51 -27.09
C ASP A 3 28.79 24.19 -26.33
N THR A 4 29.37 24.14 -25.14
CA THR A 4 29.19 23.03 -24.21
C THR A 4 27.89 23.31 -23.48
N ILE A 5 26.78 22.79 -24.01
CA ILE A 5 25.49 22.76 -23.29
C ILE A 5 25.65 21.77 -22.13
N LEU A 6 25.92 22.30 -20.94
CA LEU A 6 25.70 21.62 -19.68
C LEU A 6 24.19 21.42 -19.53
N GLY A 7 23.68 20.36 -20.16
CA GLY A 7 22.32 19.88 -19.91
C GLY A 7 22.25 19.33 -18.50
N THR A 8 21.60 20.06 -17.59
CA THR A 8 21.13 19.51 -16.33
C THR A 8 20.28 18.28 -16.66
N SER A 9 20.70 17.08 -16.23
CA SER A 9 19.82 15.93 -16.30
C SER A 9 18.63 16.20 -15.38
N THR A 10 17.52 16.63 -15.95
CA THR A 10 16.27 16.80 -15.19
C THR A 10 15.87 15.42 -14.69
N ASN A 11 15.88 15.23 -13.38
CA ASN A 11 15.29 14.06 -12.75
C ASN A 11 13.76 14.20 -12.75
N TYR A 12 13.08 13.07 -12.84
CA TYR A 12 11.63 12.99 -12.86
C TYR A 12 11.16 12.00 -11.82
N PHE A 13 9.98 12.25 -11.24
CA PHE A 13 9.29 11.28 -10.40
C PHE A 13 8.02 10.79 -11.08
N LYS A 14 7.63 9.55 -10.78
CA LYS A 14 6.48 8.90 -11.38
C LYS A 14 5.20 9.49 -10.79
N ILE A 15 4.12 9.53 -11.55
CA ILE A 15 2.75 9.76 -11.07
C ILE A 15 1.79 8.86 -11.86
N ARG A 16 0.63 8.52 -11.28
CA ARG A 16 -0.44 7.84 -12.03
C ARG A 16 -1.30 8.85 -12.77
N VAL A 17 -1.69 8.57 -14.01
CA VAL A 17 -2.57 9.46 -14.79
C VAL A 17 -3.92 9.68 -14.10
N SER A 18 -4.41 8.68 -13.38
CA SER A 18 -5.60 8.72 -12.51
C SER A 18 -5.54 9.84 -11.47
N THR A 19 -4.33 10.30 -11.10
CA THR A 19 -4.14 11.42 -10.16
C THR A 19 -4.37 12.80 -10.78
N LEU A 20 -4.60 12.89 -12.09
CA LEU A 20 -4.86 14.14 -12.80
C LEU A 20 -6.35 14.25 -13.15
N LEU A 21 -7.02 15.28 -12.63
CA LEU A 21 -8.42 15.55 -12.94
C LEU A 21 -8.59 16.19 -14.33
N PRO A 22 -9.40 15.62 -15.24
CA PRO A 22 -9.61 16.16 -16.58
C PRO A 22 -10.06 17.64 -16.63
N SER A 23 -10.86 18.07 -15.65
CA SER A 23 -11.44 19.41 -15.57
C SER A 23 -10.62 20.40 -14.74
N ARG A 24 -9.45 20.02 -14.20
CA ARG A 24 -8.61 20.89 -13.38
C ARG A 24 -7.24 21.08 -14.04
N PRO A 25 -6.84 22.32 -14.38
CA PRO A 25 -5.53 22.57 -14.96
C PRO A 25 -4.42 22.26 -13.96
N THR A 26 -3.30 21.73 -14.44
CA THR A 26 -2.11 21.50 -13.59
C THR A 26 -1.31 22.79 -13.43
N SER A 27 -0.60 22.92 -12.31
CA SER A 27 0.36 24.01 -12.05
C SER A 27 1.82 23.57 -12.24
N PHE A 28 2.01 22.40 -12.84
CA PHE A 28 3.29 21.72 -13.07
C PHE A 28 3.27 21.06 -14.45
N ASP A 29 4.47 20.78 -14.98
CA ASP A 29 4.66 20.09 -16.24
C ASP A 29 4.48 18.59 -16.07
N VAL A 30 3.90 17.95 -17.08
CA VAL A 30 3.66 16.51 -17.12
C VAL A 30 4.30 15.94 -18.37
N TYR A 31 4.98 14.81 -18.23
CA TYR A 31 5.71 14.12 -19.28
C TYR A 31 5.28 12.65 -19.37
N ILE A 32 5.48 12.07 -20.53
CA ILE A 32 5.34 10.63 -20.79
C ILE A 32 6.68 10.09 -21.30
N MET A 33 6.96 8.81 -21.07
CA MET A 33 8.17 8.16 -21.57
C MET A 33 7.87 7.48 -22.92
N ILE A 34 8.54 7.91 -23.99
CA ILE A 34 8.44 7.29 -25.32
C ILE A 34 9.85 6.96 -25.80
N ASN A 35 10.12 5.67 -26.09
CA ASN A 35 11.41 5.20 -26.60
C ASN A 35 12.62 5.68 -25.77
N GLY A 36 12.49 5.64 -24.43
CA GLY A 36 13.53 6.05 -23.48
C GLY A 36 13.74 7.57 -23.38
N ARG A 37 12.82 8.38 -23.90
CA ARG A 37 12.87 9.85 -23.81
C ARG A 37 11.61 10.39 -23.13
N TYR A 38 11.80 11.35 -22.25
CA TYR A 38 10.71 12.13 -21.68
C TYR A 38 10.17 13.10 -22.73
N VAL A 39 8.91 12.90 -23.11
CA VAL A 39 8.17 13.74 -24.04
C VAL A 39 7.16 14.55 -23.25
N HIS A 40 7.19 15.87 -23.42
CA HIS A 40 6.29 16.79 -22.77
C HIS A 40 4.84 16.52 -23.19
N TYR A 41 3.93 16.42 -22.22
CA TYR A 41 2.56 15.98 -22.42
C TYR A 41 1.51 17.03 -22.01
N LEU A 42 1.66 17.67 -20.83
CA LEU A 42 0.84 18.81 -20.40
C LEU A 42 1.69 19.93 -19.81
N ARG A 43 1.42 21.17 -20.23
CA ARG A 43 2.01 22.38 -19.64
C ARG A 43 1.14 22.90 -18.50
N PRO A 44 1.74 23.66 -17.54
CA PRO A 44 0.96 24.39 -16.56
C PRO A 44 -0.15 25.22 -17.22
N GLY A 45 -1.37 25.09 -16.70
CA GLY A 45 -2.58 25.75 -17.23
C GLY A 45 -3.34 24.95 -18.30
N GLU A 46 -2.78 23.85 -18.82
CA GLU A 46 -3.48 22.99 -19.78
C GLU A 46 -4.42 21.99 -19.08
N LEU A 47 -5.51 21.65 -19.77
CA LEU A 47 -6.44 20.61 -19.34
C LEU A 47 -6.08 19.26 -19.97
N LEU A 48 -6.31 18.19 -19.21
CA LEU A 48 -6.24 16.82 -19.70
C LEU A 48 -7.56 16.50 -20.43
N SER A 49 -7.59 16.64 -21.76
CA SER A 49 -8.78 16.28 -22.53
C SER A 49 -8.94 14.76 -22.64
N HIS A 50 -10.20 14.28 -22.62
CA HIS A 50 -10.52 12.84 -22.79
C HIS A 50 -9.92 12.25 -24.08
N ASP A 51 -9.86 13.02 -25.17
CA ASP A 51 -9.26 12.62 -26.44
C ASP A 51 -7.74 12.39 -26.37
N LYS A 52 -7.04 13.03 -25.43
CA LYS A 52 -5.60 12.81 -25.20
C LYS A 52 -5.36 11.52 -24.40
N ILE A 53 -6.24 11.20 -23.45
CA ILE A 53 -6.16 9.97 -22.62
C ILE A 53 -6.42 8.73 -23.48
N GLY A 54 -7.47 8.75 -24.32
CA GLY A 54 -7.86 7.58 -25.13
C GLY A 54 -6.83 7.14 -26.19
N LYS A 55 -5.83 7.99 -26.49
CA LYS A 55 -4.72 7.67 -27.42
C LYS A 55 -3.51 7.06 -26.73
N LEU A 56 -3.45 7.12 -25.39
CA LEU A 56 -2.42 6.46 -24.60
C LEU A 56 -2.89 5.05 -24.29
N ASP A 57 -2.69 4.17 -25.26
CA ASP A 57 -2.86 2.73 -25.04
C ASP A 57 -1.79 2.30 -23.99
N LYS A 58 -2.26 1.99 -22.76
CA LYS A 58 -1.50 1.37 -21.64
C LYS A 58 -0.47 2.22 -20.87
N ALA A 59 -0.41 3.55 -21.02
CA ALA A 59 0.49 4.37 -20.19
C ALA A 59 -0.19 4.79 -18.88
N ASP A 60 -0.14 3.94 -17.84
CA ASP A 60 -0.63 4.29 -16.49
C ASP A 60 0.34 5.21 -15.72
N ILE A 61 1.59 5.34 -16.21
CA ILE A 61 2.69 6.07 -15.56
C ILE A 61 3.07 7.31 -16.35
N PHE A 62 2.92 8.46 -15.70
CA PHE A 62 3.34 9.77 -16.16
C PHE A 62 4.48 10.27 -15.28
N TYR A 63 5.09 11.39 -15.66
CA TYR A 63 6.28 11.91 -15.01
C TYR A 63 6.18 13.40 -14.78
N VAL A 64 6.61 13.86 -13.60
CA VAL A 64 6.71 15.27 -13.27
C VAL A 64 8.18 15.57 -12.93
N PRO A 65 8.75 16.72 -13.36
CA PRO A 65 10.10 17.11 -12.98
C PRO A 65 10.27 17.15 -11.45
N GLU A 66 11.37 16.61 -10.94
CA GLU A 66 11.67 16.56 -9.50
C GLU A 66 11.55 17.94 -8.81
N PRO A 67 12.02 19.08 -9.40
CA PRO A 67 11.81 20.41 -8.80
C PRO A 67 10.34 20.83 -8.62
N GLN A 68 9.40 20.17 -9.31
CA GLN A 68 7.96 20.43 -9.25
C GLN A 68 7.21 19.44 -8.35
N ARG A 69 7.88 18.48 -7.69
CA ARG A 69 7.24 17.49 -6.79
C ARG A 69 6.39 18.14 -5.71
N ALA A 70 6.89 19.18 -5.05
CA ALA A 70 6.13 19.91 -4.03
C ALA A 70 4.84 20.55 -4.60
N THR A 71 4.87 20.95 -5.87
CA THR A 71 3.71 21.56 -6.54
C THR A 71 2.67 20.51 -6.90
N TYR A 72 3.09 19.31 -7.34
CA TYR A 72 2.21 18.16 -7.50
C TYR A 72 1.59 17.72 -6.16
N LYS A 73 2.38 17.60 -5.08
CA LYS A 73 1.84 17.25 -3.75
C LYS A 73 0.78 18.24 -3.29
N ARG A 74 1.01 19.54 -3.48
CA ARG A 74 0.01 20.58 -3.19
C ARG A 74 -1.24 20.44 -4.04
N TYR A 75 -1.11 20.11 -5.33
CA TYR A 75 -2.27 19.83 -6.19
C TYR A 75 -3.11 18.68 -5.63
N ILE A 76 -2.49 17.55 -5.23
CA ILE A 76 -3.20 16.43 -4.62
C ILE A 76 -3.89 16.88 -3.33
N PHE A 77 -3.18 17.59 -2.45
CA PHE A 77 -3.75 18.12 -1.21
C PHE A 77 -4.99 19.00 -1.45
N GLU A 78 -4.91 19.96 -2.37
CA GLU A 78 -6.03 20.85 -2.71
C GLU A 78 -7.23 20.10 -3.31
N VAL A 79 -6.97 19.01 -4.03
CA VAL A 79 -8.00 18.17 -4.62
C VAL A 79 -8.69 17.32 -3.56
N LEU A 80 -7.93 16.69 -2.64
CA LEU A 80 -8.48 15.91 -1.53
C LEU A 80 -9.34 16.77 -0.60
N ASN A 81 -8.94 18.03 -0.36
CA ASN A 81 -9.68 18.99 0.47
C ASN A 81 -10.78 19.75 -0.30
N SER A 82 -11.14 19.35 -1.53
CA SER A 82 -12.18 20.04 -2.30
C SER A 82 -13.57 19.51 -1.97
N ASP A 83 -14.48 20.39 -1.56
CA ASP A 83 -15.90 20.04 -1.34
C ASP A 83 -16.68 19.73 -2.62
N GLN A 84 -16.08 19.96 -3.80
CA GLN A 84 -16.72 19.77 -5.11
C GLN A 84 -16.56 18.36 -5.67
N LEU A 85 -15.76 17.51 -5.01
CA LEU A 85 -15.46 16.16 -5.47
C LEU A 85 -16.13 15.14 -4.57
N ASP A 86 -16.67 14.09 -5.18
CA ASP A 86 -17.21 12.97 -4.44
C ASP A 86 -16.09 12.16 -3.77
N VAL A 87 -16.44 11.48 -2.67
CA VAL A 87 -15.52 10.69 -1.85
C VAL A 87 -14.82 9.59 -2.65
N LYS A 88 -15.50 8.98 -3.62
CA LYS A 88 -14.94 7.91 -4.46
C LYS A 88 -13.81 8.44 -5.35
N THR A 89 -13.99 9.62 -5.94
CA THR A 89 -12.95 10.29 -6.72
C THR A 89 -11.75 10.62 -5.82
N LYS A 90 -11.99 11.19 -4.62
CA LYS A 90 -10.91 11.48 -3.66
C LYS A 90 -10.15 10.22 -3.23
N ALA A 91 -10.87 9.13 -2.93
CA ALA A 91 -10.28 7.85 -2.55
C ALA A 91 -9.41 7.26 -3.68
N THR A 92 -9.87 7.38 -4.93
CA THR A 92 -9.10 6.96 -6.11
C THR A 92 -7.79 7.75 -6.19
N LEU A 93 -7.85 9.08 -6.10
CA LEU A 93 -6.66 9.93 -6.16
C LEU A 93 -5.67 9.64 -5.02
N LEU A 94 -6.17 9.50 -3.80
CA LEU A 94 -5.36 9.22 -2.63
C LEU A 94 -4.68 7.85 -2.74
N ARG A 95 -5.42 6.83 -3.15
CA ARG A 95 -4.84 5.50 -3.35
C ARG A 95 -3.76 5.51 -4.42
N GLU A 96 -4.03 6.10 -5.58
CA GLU A 96 -3.11 6.08 -6.73
C GLU A 96 -1.83 6.90 -6.47
N SER A 97 -1.96 8.03 -5.77
CA SER A 97 -0.79 8.79 -5.29
C SER A 97 -0.03 8.02 -4.21
N SER A 98 -0.72 7.37 -3.27
CA SER A 98 -0.09 6.52 -2.24
C SER A 98 0.62 5.31 -2.85
N MET A 99 0.07 4.72 -3.92
CA MET A 99 0.69 3.60 -4.64
C MET A 99 2.02 4.01 -5.26
N THR A 100 2.04 5.17 -5.90
CA THR A 100 3.26 5.73 -6.48
C THR A 100 4.32 5.98 -5.41
N LEU A 101 3.91 6.51 -4.26
CA LEU A 101 4.82 6.70 -3.12
C LEU A 101 5.30 5.36 -2.55
N ALA A 102 4.43 4.35 -2.42
CA ALA A 102 4.80 3.02 -1.97
C ALA A 102 5.84 2.38 -2.92
N GLU A 103 5.61 2.47 -4.23
CA GLU A 103 6.59 2.07 -5.26
C GLU A 103 7.95 2.74 -5.05
N GLU A 104 7.97 4.07 -4.89
CA GLU A 104 9.21 4.81 -4.64
C GLU A 104 9.87 4.38 -3.32
N ILE A 105 9.10 4.21 -2.24
CA ILE A 105 9.57 3.75 -0.92
C ILE A 105 10.24 2.37 -1.03
N PHE A 106 9.67 1.45 -1.82
CA PHE A 106 10.19 0.10 -1.94
C PHE A 106 11.29 -0.08 -3.00
N GLU A 107 11.31 0.76 -4.05
CA GLU A 107 12.39 0.82 -5.03
C GLU A 107 13.64 1.54 -4.46
N GLN A 108 13.48 2.35 -3.41
CA GLN A 108 14.58 3.02 -2.74
C GLN A 108 15.51 2.05 -2.00
N PRO A 109 16.84 2.14 -2.23
CA PRO A 109 17.81 1.36 -1.47
C PRO A 109 17.95 1.88 -0.03
N GLU A 110 17.74 3.17 0.23
CA GLU A 110 17.84 3.77 1.56
C GLU A 110 16.58 3.52 2.42
N VAL A 111 16.65 2.55 3.33
CA VAL A 111 15.53 2.21 4.23
C VAL A 111 15.14 3.35 5.16
N ASP A 112 16.09 4.16 5.65
CA ASP A 112 15.78 5.31 6.52
C ASP A 112 14.86 6.32 5.83
N LYS A 113 15.15 6.62 4.56
CA LYS A 113 14.33 7.54 3.76
C LYS A 113 12.94 6.96 3.50
N ALA A 114 12.87 5.68 3.13
CA ALA A 114 11.62 4.94 2.97
C ALA A 114 10.75 4.99 4.25
N LEU A 115 11.37 4.77 5.43
CA LEU A 115 10.71 4.84 6.73
C LEU A 115 10.21 6.24 7.06
N HIS A 116 10.95 7.28 6.70
CA HIS A 116 10.53 8.67 6.89
C HIS A 116 9.35 9.04 6.00
N GLU A 117 9.42 8.75 4.70
CA GLU A 117 8.40 9.07 3.70
C GLU A 117 7.09 8.32 3.94
N SER A 118 7.15 7.10 4.46
CA SER A 118 5.96 6.31 4.81
C SER A 118 5.04 7.01 5.82
N LYS A 119 5.59 7.85 6.69
CA LYS A 119 4.79 8.54 7.72
C LYS A 119 3.80 9.50 7.07
N GLU A 120 4.25 10.29 6.09
CA GLU A 120 3.38 11.23 5.36
C GLU A 120 2.28 10.47 4.60
N LEU A 121 2.63 9.36 3.93
CA LEU A 121 1.67 8.51 3.22
C LEU A 121 0.57 8.01 4.17
N ILE A 122 0.96 7.41 5.30
CA ILE A 122 0.00 6.85 6.26
C ILE A 122 -0.83 7.95 6.93
N THR A 123 -0.22 9.10 7.28
CA THR A 123 -0.97 10.23 7.84
C THR A 123 -2.03 10.74 6.86
N ASN A 124 -1.73 10.85 5.57
CA ASN A 124 -2.72 11.27 4.57
C ASN A 124 -3.90 10.28 4.47
N LEU A 125 -3.65 8.97 4.58
CA LEU A 125 -4.71 7.96 4.61
C LEU A 125 -5.60 8.12 5.85
N ILE A 126 -4.99 8.31 7.02
CA ILE A 126 -5.73 8.49 8.28
C ILE A 126 -6.55 9.80 8.25
N ASP A 127 -5.96 10.90 7.79
CA ASP A 127 -6.65 12.19 7.68
C ASP A 127 -7.87 12.09 6.76
N PHE A 128 -7.75 11.38 5.64
CA PHE A 128 -8.87 11.13 4.74
C PHE A 128 -9.96 10.27 5.40
N MET A 129 -9.56 9.24 6.17
CA MET A 129 -10.49 8.40 6.92
C MET A 129 -11.26 9.18 8.01
N GLU A 130 -10.65 10.21 8.60
CA GLU A 130 -11.28 11.07 9.61
C GLU A 130 -12.22 12.11 8.99
N GLN A 131 -11.87 12.62 7.81
CA GLN A 131 -12.61 13.72 7.16
C GLN A 131 -13.83 13.25 6.38
N GLU A 132 -13.75 12.07 5.77
CA GLU A 132 -14.75 11.62 4.81
C GLU A 132 -15.48 10.36 5.32
N PRO A 133 -16.80 10.43 5.56
CA PRO A 133 -17.61 9.25 5.80
C PRO A 133 -17.49 8.25 4.64
N ASP A 134 -17.56 6.95 4.93
CA ASP A 134 -17.47 5.86 3.95
C ASP A 134 -16.16 5.80 3.12
N SER A 135 -15.20 6.67 3.39
CA SER A 135 -13.85 6.68 2.79
C SER A 135 -13.17 5.31 2.81
N MET A 136 -13.27 4.61 3.94
CA MET A 136 -12.72 3.27 4.13
C MET A 136 -13.31 2.28 3.12
N ALA A 137 -14.63 2.30 2.91
CA ALA A 137 -15.30 1.42 1.95
C ALA A 137 -14.83 1.71 0.52
N HIS A 138 -14.64 2.99 0.18
CA HIS A 138 -14.09 3.37 -1.12
C HIS A 138 -12.63 2.93 -1.30
N LEU A 139 -11.77 3.13 -0.30
CA LEU A 139 -10.37 2.68 -0.34
C LEU A 139 -10.27 1.16 -0.51
N ILE A 140 -11.06 0.40 0.25
CA ILE A 140 -11.15 -1.07 0.14
C ILE A 140 -11.66 -1.51 -1.22
N SER A 141 -12.66 -0.82 -1.78
CA SER A 141 -13.22 -1.16 -3.10
C SER A 141 -12.21 -1.00 -4.23
N LEU A 142 -11.17 -0.19 -4.01
CA LEU A 142 -10.10 0.07 -4.97
C LEU A 142 -8.90 -0.85 -4.77
N SER A 143 -8.84 -1.62 -3.67
CA SER A 143 -7.79 -2.60 -3.41
C SER A 143 -7.70 -3.61 -4.57
N ALA A 144 -6.50 -3.75 -5.12
CA ALA A 144 -6.32 -4.18 -6.51
C ALA A 144 -6.60 -5.67 -6.69
N HIS A 145 -7.18 -6.04 -7.82
CA HIS A 145 -7.45 -7.43 -8.17
C HIS A 145 -6.25 -8.13 -8.81
N ASP A 146 -5.08 -7.47 -8.91
CA ASP A 146 -3.85 -8.03 -9.46
C ASP A 146 -2.68 -7.84 -8.49
N PHE A 147 -1.94 -8.92 -8.25
CA PHE A 147 -0.79 -8.92 -7.34
C PHE A 147 0.40 -8.18 -7.93
N TYR A 148 0.73 -7.05 -7.30
CA TYR A 148 2.04 -6.44 -7.34
C TYR A 148 2.48 -6.22 -5.90
N THR A 149 3.75 -6.48 -5.56
CA THR A 149 4.22 -6.50 -4.16
C THR A 149 3.89 -5.20 -3.42
N TYR A 150 3.97 -4.06 -4.10
CA TYR A 150 3.65 -2.76 -3.49
C TYR A 150 2.14 -2.54 -3.30
N ASN A 151 1.31 -3.12 -4.18
CA ASN A 151 -0.15 -3.14 -3.99
C ASN A 151 -0.49 -3.86 -2.70
N HIS A 152 0.08 -5.06 -2.52
CA HIS A 152 -0.14 -5.88 -1.33
C HIS A 152 0.23 -5.13 -0.05
N SER A 153 1.44 -4.56 0.04
CA SER A 153 1.84 -3.81 1.23
C SER A 153 0.95 -2.60 1.52
N LEU A 154 0.52 -1.85 0.49
CA LEU A 154 -0.40 -0.73 0.67
C LEU A 154 -1.79 -1.20 1.09
N ASP A 155 -2.30 -2.28 0.49
CA ASP A 155 -3.62 -2.85 0.78
C ASP A 155 -3.69 -3.41 2.19
N VAL A 156 -2.67 -4.15 2.63
CA VAL A 156 -2.53 -4.59 4.03
C VAL A 156 -2.50 -3.39 4.99
N GLY A 157 -1.83 -2.29 4.60
CA GLY A 157 -1.86 -1.03 5.35
C GLY A 157 -3.27 -0.44 5.47
N ILE A 158 -3.99 -0.31 4.35
CA ILE A 158 -5.36 0.22 4.28
C ILE A 158 -6.33 -0.63 5.12
N TYR A 159 -6.29 -1.96 4.97
CA TYR A 159 -7.09 -2.88 5.77
C TYR A 159 -6.74 -2.79 7.27
N SER A 160 -5.46 -2.68 7.61
CA SER A 160 -4.99 -2.56 8.99
C SER A 160 -5.48 -1.27 9.63
N LEU A 161 -5.46 -0.15 8.92
CA LEU A 161 -6.01 1.12 9.41
C LEU A 161 -7.51 1.00 9.70
N GLY A 162 -8.29 0.42 8.78
CA GLY A 162 -9.72 0.21 8.98
C GLY A 162 -10.03 -0.69 10.19
N LEU A 163 -9.30 -1.80 10.34
CA LEU A 163 -9.47 -2.72 11.47
C LEU A 163 -8.99 -2.09 12.78
N GLY A 164 -7.88 -1.34 12.77
CA GLY A 164 -7.38 -0.60 13.92
C GLY A 164 -8.36 0.46 14.40
N GLN A 165 -9.01 1.18 13.48
CA GLN A 165 -10.02 2.18 13.83
C GLN A 165 -11.24 1.52 14.52
N VAL A 166 -11.71 0.38 14.01
CA VAL A 166 -12.80 -0.38 14.64
C VAL A 166 -12.37 -0.96 15.99
N ALA A 167 -11.11 -1.35 16.13
CA ALA A 167 -10.53 -1.82 17.40
C ALA A 167 -10.24 -0.70 18.42
N GLY A 168 -10.46 0.57 18.05
CA GLY A 168 -10.36 1.71 18.97
C GLY A 168 -8.95 2.27 19.18
N TYR A 169 -8.03 2.04 18.24
CA TYR A 169 -6.69 2.63 18.31
C TYR A 169 -6.72 4.16 18.12
N SER A 170 -5.81 4.84 18.81
CA SER A 170 -5.61 6.29 18.66
C SER A 170 -5.02 6.64 17.29
N LYS A 171 -5.06 7.92 16.92
CA LYS A 171 -4.44 8.39 15.67
C LYS A 171 -2.95 8.10 15.63
N GLU A 172 -2.26 8.31 16.75
CA GLU A 172 -0.83 8.02 16.89
C GLU A 172 -0.54 6.52 16.72
N ASP A 173 -1.37 5.66 17.32
CA ASP A 173 -1.26 4.21 17.16
C ASP A 173 -1.57 3.75 15.73
N LEU A 174 -2.54 4.38 15.05
CA LEU A 174 -2.87 4.10 13.66
C LEU A 174 -1.71 4.47 12.73
N VAL A 175 -0.96 5.54 13.01
CA VAL A 175 0.25 5.87 12.25
C VAL A 175 1.28 4.75 12.37
N GLU A 176 1.50 4.24 13.59
CA GLU A 176 2.43 3.12 13.79
C GLU A 176 1.93 1.82 13.15
N LEU A 177 0.64 1.50 13.30
CA LEU A 177 -0.01 0.34 12.68
C LEU A 177 0.10 0.37 11.15
N GLY A 178 -0.25 1.50 10.53
CA GLY A 178 -0.18 1.65 9.07
C GLY A 178 1.25 1.53 8.54
N ARG A 179 2.22 2.12 9.24
CA ARG A 179 3.64 2.00 8.87
C ARG A 179 4.14 0.57 9.06
N GLY A 180 3.84 -0.07 10.17
CA GLY A 180 4.21 -1.46 10.44
C GLY A 180 3.59 -2.44 9.45
N ALA A 181 2.32 -2.24 9.09
CA ALA A 181 1.61 -2.99 8.06
C ALA A 181 2.23 -2.79 6.67
N LEU A 182 2.62 -1.56 6.31
CA LEU A 182 3.31 -1.30 5.04
C LEU A 182 4.63 -2.08 4.96
N PHE A 183 5.43 -2.07 6.03
CA PHE A 183 6.76 -2.71 6.06
C PHE A 183 6.77 -4.15 6.59
N HIS A 184 5.63 -4.80 6.81
CA HIS A 184 5.59 -6.13 7.44
C HIS A 184 6.48 -7.16 6.72
N ASP A 185 6.58 -7.01 5.39
CA ASP A 185 7.28 -7.89 4.47
C ASP A 185 8.69 -7.42 4.07
N ILE A 186 9.23 -6.35 4.67
CA ILE A 186 10.50 -5.72 4.24
C ILE A 186 11.68 -6.71 4.22
N GLY A 187 11.64 -7.74 5.07
CA GLY A 187 12.65 -8.78 5.11
C GLY A 187 12.72 -9.69 3.87
N LYS A 188 11.70 -9.66 3.00
CA LYS A 188 11.74 -10.37 1.70
C LYS A 188 12.88 -9.87 0.80
N ARG A 189 13.40 -8.65 1.04
CA ARG A 189 14.62 -8.13 0.39
C ARG A 189 15.84 -9.02 0.56
N ASN A 190 15.88 -9.83 1.62
CA ASN A 190 17.00 -10.72 1.94
C ASN A 190 16.70 -12.20 1.61
N VAL A 191 15.58 -12.47 0.92
CA VAL A 191 15.26 -13.79 0.37
C VAL A 191 15.70 -13.81 -1.09
N HIS A 192 16.26 -14.95 -1.53
CA HIS A 192 16.78 -15.07 -2.90
C HIS A 192 15.69 -14.83 -3.94
N VAL A 193 16.01 -14.09 -5.01
CA VAL A 193 15.05 -13.69 -6.04
C VAL A 193 14.38 -14.89 -6.71
N ASP A 194 15.10 -15.99 -6.92
CA ASP A 194 14.53 -17.22 -7.51
C ASP A 194 13.44 -17.86 -6.63
N ILE A 195 13.46 -17.62 -5.31
CA ILE A 195 12.41 -18.09 -4.39
C ILE A 195 11.23 -17.12 -4.43
N ILE A 196 11.50 -15.82 -4.38
CA ILE A 196 10.46 -14.77 -4.41
C ILE A 196 9.67 -14.82 -5.73
N CYS A 197 10.36 -14.99 -6.86
CA CYS A 197 9.77 -14.94 -8.20
C CYS A 197 9.41 -16.32 -8.76
N LYS A 198 9.51 -17.39 -7.95
CA LYS A 198 9.25 -18.75 -8.41
C LYS A 198 7.82 -18.89 -8.94
N GLN A 199 7.69 -19.48 -10.13
CA GLN A 199 6.39 -19.87 -10.66
C GLN A 199 6.03 -21.26 -10.13
N GLY A 200 4.97 -21.36 -9.32
CA GLY A 200 4.51 -22.59 -8.69
C GLY A 200 4.94 -22.74 -7.22
N PRO A 201 4.69 -23.91 -6.60
CA PRO A 201 4.93 -24.10 -5.17
C PRO A 201 6.42 -24.10 -4.80
N LEU A 202 6.71 -23.58 -3.61
CA LEU A 202 8.02 -23.69 -2.98
C LEU A 202 8.21 -25.12 -2.43
N ASN A 203 9.41 -25.68 -2.59
CA ASN A 203 9.81 -26.90 -1.88
C ASN A 203 10.17 -26.59 -0.42
N ASP A 204 10.38 -27.62 0.40
CA ASP A 204 10.63 -27.45 1.84
C ASP A 204 11.84 -26.57 2.16
N VAL A 205 12.90 -26.62 1.34
CA VAL A 205 14.12 -25.82 1.54
C VAL A 205 13.85 -24.35 1.20
N GLU A 206 13.18 -24.11 0.07
CA GLU A 206 12.78 -22.78 -0.38
C GLU A 206 11.80 -22.15 0.61
N TRP A 207 10.83 -22.94 1.11
CA TRP A 207 9.89 -22.53 2.13
C TRP A 207 10.60 -22.17 3.45
N ALA A 208 11.55 -22.99 3.90
CA ALA A 208 12.34 -22.67 5.08
C ALA A 208 13.19 -21.39 4.94
N GLN A 209 13.57 -21.00 3.71
CA GLN A 209 14.19 -19.69 3.47
C GLN A 209 13.16 -18.56 3.47
N MET A 210 12.00 -18.76 2.85
CA MET A 210 10.90 -17.79 2.85
C MET A 210 10.45 -17.47 4.29
N GLN A 211 10.34 -18.48 5.16
CA GLN A 211 9.94 -18.30 6.57
C GLN A 211 10.93 -17.46 7.41
N LYS A 212 12.11 -17.13 6.88
CA LYS A 212 13.08 -16.26 7.56
C LYS A 212 12.85 -14.78 7.29
N HIS A 213 11.98 -14.40 6.37
CA HIS A 213 11.75 -12.98 6.06
C HIS A 213 11.29 -12.16 7.29
N PRO A 214 10.50 -12.66 8.26
CA PRO A 214 10.16 -11.87 9.45
C PRO A 214 11.42 -11.55 10.26
N LEU A 215 12.33 -12.52 10.40
CA LEU A 215 13.61 -12.33 11.10
C LEU A 215 14.53 -11.35 10.34
N TYR A 216 14.57 -11.41 9.01
CA TYR A 216 15.34 -10.46 8.21
C TYR A 216 14.78 -9.04 8.34
N GLY A 217 13.46 -8.90 8.33
CA GLY A 217 12.80 -7.61 8.49
C GLY A 217 13.04 -7.02 9.87
N LEU A 218 12.96 -7.82 10.94
CA LEU A 218 13.32 -7.40 12.29
C LEU A 218 14.76 -6.86 12.36
N LYS A 219 15.72 -7.56 11.72
CA LYS A 219 17.13 -7.11 11.67
C LYS A 219 17.25 -5.75 10.98
N ILE A 220 16.65 -5.61 9.80
CA ILE A 220 16.63 -4.34 9.04
C ILE A 220 16.05 -3.22 9.92
N LEU A 221 14.85 -3.41 10.45
CA LEU A 221 14.14 -2.38 11.22
C LEU A 221 14.86 -1.99 12.52
N THR A 222 15.61 -2.92 13.12
CA THR A 222 16.40 -2.65 14.34
C THR A 222 17.53 -1.64 14.08
N GLU A 223 18.10 -1.62 12.87
CA GLU A 223 19.18 -0.69 12.49
C GLU A 223 18.71 0.77 12.42
N TYR A 224 17.40 1.01 12.23
CA TYR A 224 16.83 2.34 12.00
C TYR A 224 16.04 2.90 13.20
N GLY A 225 16.09 2.24 14.35
CA GLY A 225 15.48 2.77 15.58
C GLY A 225 13.96 2.98 15.52
N VAL A 226 13.24 2.19 14.70
CA VAL A 226 11.78 2.22 14.65
C VAL A 226 11.16 1.70 15.94
N SER A 227 9.86 1.93 16.14
CA SER A 227 9.15 1.48 17.34
C SER A 227 9.14 -0.05 17.48
N GLU A 228 9.00 -0.52 18.72
CA GLU A 228 8.84 -1.95 19.00
C GLU A 228 7.55 -2.50 18.37
N ALA A 229 6.50 -1.69 18.23
CA ALA A 229 5.27 -2.08 17.55
C ALA A 229 5.50 -2.39 16.06
N MET A 230 6.26 -1.54 15.34
CA MET A 230 6.66 -1.81 13.95
C MET A 230 7.51 -3.07 13.82
N LYS A 231 8.45 -3.28 14.73
CA LYS A 231 9.27 -4.51 14.77
C LYS A 231 8.42 -5.74 15.01
N ALA A 232 7.48 -5.68 15.95
CA ALA A 232 6.59 -6.79 16.27
C ALA A 232 5.65 -7.12 15.10
N MET A 233 5.06 -6.14 14.43
CA MET A 233 4.26 -6.39 13.21
C MET A 233 5.06 -7.10 12.12
N CYS A 234 6.30 -6.66 11.86
CA CYS A 234 7.16 -7.32 10.90
C CYS A 234 7.56 -8.74 11.34
N PHE A 235 7.87 -8.94 12.62
CA PHE A 235 8.39 -10.21 13.12
C PHE A 235 7.31 -11.26 13.39
N GLU A 236 6.10 -10.84 13.76
CA GLU A 236 5.05 -11.70 14.32
C GLU A 236 3.80 -11.82 13.42
N HIS A 237 3.71 -11.15 12.26
CA HIS A 237 2.51 -11.22 11.41
C HIS A 237 2.20 -12.63 10.84
N HIS A 238 3.13 -13.58 10.98
CA HIS A 238 2.91 -14.99 10.65
C HIS A 238 2.74 -15.91 11.88
N GLU A 239 2.69 -15.33 13.07
CA GLU A 239 2.25 -16.05 14.25
C GLU A 239 0.78 -16.47 14.13
N SER A 240 0.43 -17.53 14.83
CA SER A 240 -0.92 -18.09 14.83
C SER A 240 -1.43 -18.02 16.25
N PHE A 241 -2.67 -17.58 16.43
CA PHE A 241 -3.31 -17.50 17.73
C PHE A 241 -3.36 -18.88 18.45
N LEU A 242 -3.21 -19.99 17.72
CA LEU A 242 -3.04 -21.35 18.26
C LEU A 242 -1.62 -21.70 18.75
N GLY A 243 -0.61 -20.85 18.55
CA GLY A 243 0.78 -21.16 18.87
C GLY A 243 1.50 -22.06 17.88
N ASN A 244 0.95 -22.26 16.67
CA ASN A 244 1.57 -23.08 15.62
C ASN A 244 2.07 -22.26 14.42
N GLY A 245 2.24 -20.94 14.62
CA GLY A 245 2.78 -20.02 13.62
C GLY A 245 4.31 -20.01 13.61
N TYR A 246 4.88 -18.96 13.02
CA TYR A 246 6.32 -18.73 12.99
C TYR A 246 6.59 -17.22 13.05
N PRO A 247 7.79 -16.80 13.49
CA PRO A 247 8.99 -17.59 13.80
C PRO A 247 9.11 -18.11 15.24
N GLN A 248 8.34 -17.59 16.18
CA GLN A 248 8.47 -17.85 17.61
C GLN A 248 7.41 -18.81 18.18
N GLN A 249 6.34 -19.09 17.43
CA GLN A 249 5.22 -19.94 17.89
C GLN A 249 4.48 -19.33 19.09
N LEU A 250 4.35 -18.00 19.11
CA LEU A 250 3.58 -17.28 20.12
C LEU A 250 2.10 -17.65 20.01
N SER A 251 1.42 -17.73 21.15
CA SER A 251 0.01 -18.09 21.21
C SER A 251 -0.84 -16.95 21.77
N GLY A 252 -2.04 -16.78 21.20
CA GLY A 252 -3.03 -15.88 21.73
C GLY A 252 -2.52 -14.46 22.04
N PRO A 253 -2.71 -13.96 23.28
CA PRO A 253 -2.26 -12.64 23.71
C PRO A 253 -0.74 -12.42 23.78
N GLU A 254 0.08 -13.47 23.63
CA GLU A 254 1.55 -13.30 23.56
C GLU A 254 1.95 -12.56 22.28
N ILE A 255 1.13 -12.64 21.23
CA ILE A 255 1.32 -11.93 19.97
C ILE A 255 0.95 -10.46 20.15
N HIS A 256 1.84 -9.56 19.73
CA HIS A 256 1.62 -8.12 19.79
C HIS A 256 0.27 -7.75 19.15
N PRO A 257 -0.54 -6.90 19.80
CA PRO A 257 -1.92 -6.65 19.36
C PRO A 257 -2.01 -6.06 17.95
N MET A 258 -1.04 -5.23 17.54
CA MET A 258 -0.96 -4.74 16.16
C MET A 258 -0.50 -5.82 15.16
N ALA A 259 0.36 -6.78 15.58
CA ALA A 259 0.76 -7.88 14.72
C ALA A 259 -0.41 -8.84 14.45
N ARG A 260 -1.33 -9.02 15.42
CA ARG A 260 -2.59 -9.74 15.22
C ARG A 260 -3.49 -9.10 14.14
N ILE A 261 -3.52 -7.77 14.07
CA ILE A 261 -4.23 -7.04 12.99
C ILE A 261 -3.55 -7.29 11.64
N VAL A 262 -2.23 -7.15 11.57
CA VAL A 262 -1.48 -7.36 10.31
C VAL A 262 -1.63 -8.80 9.82
N ALA A 263 -1.59 -9.81 10.71
CA ALA A 263 -1.78 -11.21 10.34
C ALA A 263 -3.14 -11.49 9.67
N ILE A 264 -4.21 -10.86 10.18
CA ILE A 264 -5.56 -10.98 9.61
C ILE A 264 -5.62 -10.32 8.24
N THR A 265 -5.10 -9.09 8.13
CA THR A 265 -5.22 -8.27 6.92
C THR A 265 -4.30 -8.74 5.79
N ASP A 266 -3.09 -9.22 6.10
CA ASP A 266 -2.19 -9.91 5.17
C ASP A 266 -2.86 -11.15 4.56
N THR A 267 -3.45 -12.00 5.41
CA THR A 267 -4.15 -13.19 4.91
C THR A 267 -5.36 -12.80 4.07
N TYR A 268 -6.14 -11.83 4.51
CA TYR A 268 -7.33 -11.39 3.78
C TYR A 268 -6.95 -10.89 2.39
N ASP A 269 -5.98 -9.99 2.28
CA ASP A 269 -5.48 -9.50 0.99
C ASP A 269 -4.95 -10.67 0.12
N ALA A 270 -4.20 -11.59 0.70
CA ALA A 270 -3.69 -12.76 -0.03
C ALA A 270 -4.78 -13.66 -0.61
N LEU A 271 -5.96 -13.71 0.03
CA LEU A 271 -7.11 -14.49 -0.45
C LEU A 271 -7.92 -13.74 -1.51
N THR A 272 -7.98 -12.42 -1.46
CA THR A 272 -8.82 -11.58 -2.35
C THR A 272 -8.08 -11.00 -3.54
N THR A 273 -6.75 -11.05 -3.56
CA THR A 273 -5.91 -10.51 -4.64
C THR A 273 -5.45 -11.64 -5.56
N LYS A 274 -5.57 -11.46 -6.89
CA LYS A 274 -5.14 -12.47 -7.86
C LYS A 274 -3.63 -12.61 -7.86
N ARG A 275 -3.14 -13.81 -7.55
CA ARG A 275 -1.71 -14.16 -7.61
C ARG A 275 -1.47 -15.12 -8.77
N SER A 276 -0.21 -15.31 -9.19
CA SER A 276 0.15 -16.24 -10.28
C SER A 276 -0.30 -17.69 -10.03
N TYR A 277 -0.66 -18.02 -8.79
CA TYR A 277 -0.95 -19.37 -8.31
C TYR A 277 -2.36 -19.52 -7.69
N ASN A 278 -3.22 -18.48 -7.66
CA ASN A 278 -4.61 -18.62 -7.20
C ASN A 278 -5.60 -17.76 -8.00
N GLU A 279 -6.87 -18.18 -7.98
CA GLU A 279 -7.99 -17.30 -8.33
C GLU A 279 -8.44 -16.56 -7.06
N PRO A 280 -8.70 -15.24 -7.14
CA PRO A 280 -9.11 -14.45 -5.99
C PRO A 280 -10.50 -14.89 -5.48
N MET A 281 -10.63 -14.99 -4.16
CA MET A 281 -11.92 -15.20 -3.49
C MET A 281 -12.72 -13.90 -3.46
N SER A 282 -14.05 -14.01 -3.42
CA SER A 282 -14.87 -12.85 -3.08
C SER A 282 -14.60 -12.42 -1.63
N PRO A 283 -14.78 -11.13 -1.28
CA PRO A 283 -14.63 -10.65 0.09
C PRO A 283 -15.36 -11.51 1.13
N ARG A 284 -16.59 -11.95 0.82
CA ARG A 284 -17.41 -12.77 1.70
C ARG A 284 -16.82 -14.18 1.86
N ASP A 285 -16.44 -14.81 0.74
CA ASP A 285 -15.85 -16.15 0.77
C ASP A 285 -14.50 -16.16 1.49
N ALA A 286 -13.69 -15.11 1.36
CA ALA A 286 -12.43 -14.98 2.05
C ALA A 286 -12.62 -14.95 3.58
N VAL A 287 -13.58 -14.16 4.09
CA VAL A 287 -13.85 -14.12 5.53
C VAL A 287 -14.49 -15.42 6.04
N GLU A 288 -15.38 -16.04 5.26
CA GLU A 288 -15.92 -17.35 5.59
C GLU A 288 -14.81 -18.42 5.64
N PHE A 289 -13.90 -18.41 4.67
CA PHE A 289 -12.73 -19.29 4.65
C PHE A 289 -11.85 -19.09 5.88
N MET A 290 -11.52 -17.84 6.22
CA MET A 290 -10.74 -17.51 7.43
C MET A 290 -11.44 -17.98 8.71
N SER A 291 -12.77 -17.81 8.79
CA SER A 291 -13.56 -18.18 9.97
C SER A 291 -13.75 -19.69 10.13
N THR A 292 -13.75 -20.45 9.03
CA THR A 292 -14.07 -21.88 9.03
C THR A 292 -12.84 -22.76 8.82
N LYS A 293 -12.06 -22.53 7.76
CA LYS A 293 -10.91 -23.34 7.38
C LYS A 293 -9.64 -22.97 8.14
N LEU A 294 -9.53 -21.71 8.56
CA LEU A 294 -8.43 -21.21 9.40
C LEU A 294 -8.89 -20.97 10.84
N LYS A 295 -9.92 -21.70 11.28
CA LYS A 295 -10.51 -21.54 12.61
C LYS A 295 -9.44 -21.64 13.70
N GLY A 296 -9.41 -20.63 14.57
CA GLY A 296 -8.48 -20.53 15.69
C GLY A 296 -7.14 -19.91 15.33
N LYS A 297 -6.78 -19.75 14.04
CA LYS A 297 -5.52 -19.13 13.63
C LYS A 297 -5.44 -17.63 13.99
N TYR A 298 -6.56 -16.94 14.02
CA TYR A 298 -6.64 -15.51 14.26
C TYR A 298 -7.38 -15.20 15.55
N ASP A 299 -7.09 -14.02 16.09
CA ASP A 299 -7.87 -13.46 17.19
C ASP A 299 -9.36 -13.36 16.80
N PRO A 300 -10.27 -14.03 17.52
CA PRO A 300 -11.67 -14.12 17.13
C PRO A 300 -12.38 -12.76 17.16
N ASP A 301 -12.00 -11.86 18.09
CA ASP A 301 -12.64 -10.56 18.24
C ASP A 301 -12.22 -9.64 17.07
N LEU A 302 -10.94 -9.68 16.69
CA LEU A 302 -10.44 -8.93 15.53
C LEU A 302 -10.98 -9.49 14.21
N LEU A 303 -11.09 -10.81 14.05
CA LEU A 303 -11.70 -11.40 12.85
C LEU A 303 -13.19 -11.05 12.75
N HIS A 304 -13.90 -10.99 13.88
CA HIS A 304 -15.28 -10.49 13.91
C HIS A 304 -15.35 -9.00 13.53
N ALA A 305 -14.45 -8.17 14.07
CA ALA A 305 -14.36 -6.75 13.73
C ALA A 305 -14.06 -6.51 12.24
N MET A 306 -13.24 -7.37 11.61
CA MET A 306 -12.94 -7.31 10.17
C MET A 306 -14.22 -7.41 9.31
N ASN A 307 -15.20 -8.23 9.70
CA ASN A 307 -16.49 -8.28 9.01
C ASN A 307 -17.21 -6.92 9.03
N SER A 308 -17.12 -6.19 10.15
CA SER A 308 -17.72 -4.86 10.26
C SER A 308 -17.00 -3.83 9.39
N VAL A 309 -15.68 -3.95 9.21
CA VAL A 309 -14.92 -3.09 8.28
C VAL A 309 -15.36 -3.33 6.84
N LEU A 310 -15.48 -4.60 6.43
CA LEU A 310 -15.74 -4.98 5.05
C LEU A 310 -17.21 -4.83 4.62
N PHE A 311 -18.15 -5.09 5.52
CA PHE A 311 -19.57 -5.25 5.18
C PHE A 311 -20.50 -4.26 5.89
N LYS A 312 -19.96 -3.15 6.44
CA LYS A 312 -20.74 -2.10 7.12
C LYS A 312 -21.91 -1.55 6.28
N MET A 313 -21.91 -1.78 4.96
CA MET A 313 -22.92 -1.31 4.00
C MET A 313 -24.11 -2.26 3.75
N GLU A 314 -24.17 -3.48 4.28
CA GLU A 314 -25.31 -4.38 4.01
C GLU A 314 -26.56 -4.14 4.90
N LYS A 315 -26.50 -3.20 5.86
CA LYS A 315 -27.61 -2.90 6.77
C LYS A 315 -28.43 -1.65 6.43
N ALA A 316 -28.22 -1.07 5.25
CA ALA A 316 -29.07 0.01 4.73
C ALA A 316 -29.70 -0.44 3.41
N SER A 317 -30.65 -1.37 3.47
CA SER A 317 -31.54 -1.76 2.37
C SER A 317 -32.91 -2.09 2.93
#